data_AF-A0AAD5KE00-F1
#
_entry.id   AF-A0AAD5KE00-F1
#
_cell.length_a   1.000
_cell.length_b   1.000
_cell.length_c   1.000
_cell.angle_alpha   90.00
_cell.angle_beta   90.00
_cell.angle_gamma   90.00
#
_symmetry.space_group_name_H-M   'P 1'
#
loop_
_entity.id
_entity.type
_entity.pdbx_description
1 polymer ?
#
loop_
_entity_poly.entity_id
_entity_poly.type
_entity_poly.pdbx_seq_one_letter_code
_entity_poly.pdbx_strand_id
1 'polypeptide(L)'
;MMQLNKHSPPLAVARTIVDLVVDGVAVAAVAPQTDVATSVVMAGGVMKNQTIVAKNNNNGVADNITHLCLSYSDMSIYFSRPSLLDLVTTLRHRPNDSLTVVANINFYGNYIDFGFPSQRILSTPNAGGGGVTSLMSEAVSAEVIDRLVGISKVLTEMEIQYSTKGPITDYVCYSSSISQALGVSVTRAMAFGRRFTAKDAMRLMKKKISGINKSTLTVSNYKFQRQILHVWAENGTDAAIVRRACAKIPDTIRKNTIILITTINMDSVFASG
;
A
#
# COMPACT_ATOMS: atom_id res chain seq x y z
N MET A 1 -40.23 -17.18 35.76
CA MET A 1 -39.99 -15.82 35.23
C MET A 1 -38.48 -15.61 35.21
N MET A 2 -37.84 -15.92 34.08
CA MET A 2 -36.37 -15.95 33.95
C MET A 2 -35.98 -14.78 33.04
N GLN A 3 -35.17 -13.85 33.55
CA GLN A 3 -34.75 -12.67 32.80
C GLN A 3 -33.80 -13.05 31.67
N LEU A 4 -34.16 -12.69 30.44
CA LEU A 4 -33.30 -12.74 29.27
C LEU A 4 -32.24 -11.63 29.38
N ASN A 5 -31.00 -12.02 29.64
CA ASN A 5 -29.84 -11.16 29.52
C ASN A 5 -29.72 -10.69 28.06
N LYS A 6 -29.84 -9.38 27.85
CA LYS A 6 -29.48 -8.71 26.59
C LYS A 6 -27.97 -8.85 26.42
N HIS A 7 -27.53 -9.80 25.60
CA HIS A 7 -26.16 -9.81 25.10
C HIS A 7 -25.95 -8.59 24.22
N SER A 8 -25.17 -7.63 24.72
CA SER A 8 -24.53 -6.61 23.89
C SER A 8 -23.73 -7.29 22.78
N PRO A 9 -23.76 -6.78 21.54
CA PRO A 9 -22.95 -7.35 20.46
C PRO A 9 -21.45 -7.24 20.83
N PRO A 10 -20.63 -8.23 20.46
CA PRO A 10 -19.19 -8.16 20.70
C PRO A 10 -18.59 -6.94 19.97
N LEU A 11 -17.68 -6.22 20.64
CA LEU A 11 -16.92 -5.12 20.03
C LEU A 11 -16.28 -5.60 18.73
N ALA A 12 -16.50 -4.86 17.64
CA ALA A 12 -15.90 -5.15 16.35
C ALA A 12 -14.37 -5.09 16.46
N VAL A 13 -13.70 -6.21 16.20
CA VAL A 13 -12.23 -6.28 16.18
C VAL A 13 -11.76 -5.70 14.84
N ALA A 14 -11.09 -4.55 14.89
CA ALA A 14 -10.49 -3.93 13.71
C ALA A 14 -9.47 -4.90 13.08
N ARG A 15 -9.54 -5.07 11.75
CA ARG A 15 -8.73 -6.06 11.01
C ARG A 15 -7.59 -5.42 10.21
N THR A 16 -7.62 -4.09 10.03
CA THR A 16 -6.70 -3.34 9.17
C THR A 16 -6.49 -1.91 9.69
N ILE A 17 -5.45 -1.21 9.20
CA ILE A 17 -5.25 0.21 9.50
C ILE A 17 -6.41 1.06 9.01
N VAL A 18 -6.95 0.73 7.84
CA VAL A 18 -8.15 1.37 7.29
C VAL A 18 -9.33 1.26 8.27
N ASP A 19 -9.47 0.15 9.00
CA ASP A 19 -10.51 -0.01 10.02
C ASP A 19 -10.20 0.79 11.29
N LEU A 20 -8.96 0.74 11.79
CA LEU A 20 -8.52 1.43 13.01
C LEU A 20 -8.67 2.95 12.91
N VAL A 21 -8.41 3.54 11.74
CA VAL A 21 -8.51 4.98 11.50
C VAL A 21 -9.96 5.47 11.45
N VAL A 22 -10.92 4.62 11.06
CA VAL A 22 -12.32 5.03 10.85
C VAL A 22 -13.20 4.83 12.08
N ASP A 23 -12.94 3.82 12.91
CA ASP A 23 -13.73 3.59 14.13
C ASP A 23 -13.42 4.61 15.24
N GLY A 24 -12.70 5.70 14.93
CA GLY A 24 -12.27 6.72 15.89
C GLY A 24 -11.18 6.24 16.87
N VAL A 25 -10.81 4.96 16.80
CA VAL A 25 -9.86 4.32 17.72
C VAL A 25 -8.40 4.77 17.46
N ALA A 26 -8.02 5.12 16.22
CA ALA A 26 -6.62 5.46 15.92
C ALA A 26 -6.26 6.96 15.93
N VAL A 27 -7.04 7.82 16.57
CA VAL A 27 -6.59 9.20 16.84
C VAL A 27 -6.87 9.66 18.28
N ALA A 28 -7.77 8.99 19.02
CA ALA A 28 -8.17 9.42 20.37
C ALA A 28 -7.44 8.72 21.54
N ALA A 29 -6.55 7.74 21.30
CA ALA A 29 -5.83 7.05 22.35
C ALA A 29 -4.37 7.55 22.50
N VAL A 30 -4.20 8.86 22.64
CA VAL A 30 -3.00 9.42 23.28
C VAL A 30 -3.46 10.02 24.59
N ALA A 31 -3.66 9.15 25.59
CA ALA A 31 -3.71 9.63 26.95
C ALA A 31 -2.33 10.26 27.26
N PRO A 32 -2.25 11.39 27.97
CA PRO A 32 -1.04 12.22 28.03
C PRO A 32 0.19 11.59 28.72
N GLN A 33 0.16 10.29 29.05
CA GLN A 33 1.14 9.68 29.93
C GLN A 33 1.73 8.33 29.47
N THR A 34 1.41 7.81 28.28
CA THR A 34 2.08 6.61 27.75
C THR A 34 2.28 6.66 26.23
N ASP A 35 3.54 6.68 25.78
CA ASP A 35 3.99 6.84 24.39
C ASP A 35 3.69 5.65 23.43
N VAL A 36 2.85 4.69 23.83
CA VAL A 36 2.57 3.49 23.02
C VAL A 36 1.08 3.12 23.12
N ALA A 37 0.37 3.21 21.99
CA ALA A 37 -0.96 2.64 21.86
C ALA A 37 -0.87 1.29 21.13
N THR A 38 -0.89 0.19 21.88
CA THR A 38 -0.89 -1.16 21.30
C THR A 38 -2.32 -1.58 20.94
N SER A 39 -2.67 -1.56 19.66
CA SER A 39 -3.93 -2.13 19.16
C SER A 39 -3.67 -3.49 18.52
N VAL A 40 -4.18 -4.57 19.10
CA VAL A 40 -4.09 -5.92 18.51
C VAL A 40 -5.09 -6.06 17.38
N VAL A 41 -4.61 -6.37 16.17
CA VAL A 41 -5.40 -6.45 14.94
C VAL A 41 -5.46 -7.91 14.47
N MET A 42 -6.67 -8.45 14.31
CA MET A 42 -6.87 -9.82 13.84
C MET A 42 -7.09 -9.84 12.32
N ALA A 43 -6.12 -10.36 11.56
CA ALA A 43 -6.28 -10.61 10.13
C ALA A 43 -6.43 -12.12 9.87
N GLY A 44 -7.58 -12.55 9.35
CA GLY A 44 -7.73 -13.87 8.70
C GLY A 44 -7.49 -15.12 9.55
N GLY A 45 -7.53 -15.04 10.89
CA GLY A 45 -7.30 -16.20 11.78
C GLY A 45 -5.82 -16.46 12.12
N VAL A 46 -4.90 -15.58 11.70
CA VAL A 46 -3.50 -15.58 12.14
C VAL A 46 -3.23 -14.31 12.96
N MET A 47 -2.79 -14.47 14.21
CA MET A 47 -2.38 -13.36 15.06
C MET A 47 -1.13 -12.70 14.48
N LYS A 48 -1.29 -11.60 13.73
CA LYS A 48 -0.18 -10.68 13.46
C LYS A 48 -0.24 -9.57 14.50
N ASN A 49 0.70 -9.58 15.45
CA ASN A 49 0.83 -8.51 16.44
C ASN A 49 1.20 -7.21 15.73
N GLN A 50 0.21 -6.36 15.45
CA GLN A 50 0.41 -5.01 14.94
C GLN A 50 0.47 -4.05 16.12
N THR A 51 1.43 -3.14 16.12
CA THR A 51 1.48 -2.04 17.09
C THR A 51 1.54 -0.73 16.32
N ILE A 52 0.65 0.21 16.63
CA ILE A 52 0.69 1.56 16.05
C ILE A 52 1.43 2.44 17.04
N VAL A 53 2.64 2.85 16.70
CA VAL A 53 3.44 3.77 17.51
C VAL A 53 3.35 5.15 16.89
N ALA A 54 2.76 6.09 17.63
CA ALA A 54 2.82 7.50 17.30
C ALA A 54 4.15 8.07 17.78
N LYS A 55 4.93 8.70 16.89
CA LYS A 55 6.19 9.36 17.29
C LYS A 55 6.01 10.86 17.31
N ASN A 56 6.37 11.48 18.43
CA ASN A 56 6.34 12.91 18.63
C ASN A 56 7.74 13.48 18.37
N ASN A 57 7.86 14.56 17.60
CA ASN A 57 9.17 15.14 17.24
C ASN A 57 9.72 16.12 18.30
N ASN A 58 8.95 16.42 19.36
CA ASN A 58 9.31 17.40 20.37
C ASN A 58 9.38 16.77 21.77
N ASN A 59 10.46 17.06 22.49
CA ASN A 59 10.68 16.71 23.90
C ASN A 59 9.56 17.29 24.81
N GLY A 60 8.43 16.60 24.94
CA GLY A 60 7.48 16.81 26.05
C GLY A 60 6.25 17.67 25.78
N VAL A 61 5.86 17.96 24.53
CA VAL A 61 4.54 18.56 24.23
C VAL A 61 3.73 17.59 23.38
N ALA A 62 2.66 17.03 23.96
CA ALA A 62 1.87 15.90 23.44
C ALA A 62 1.13 16.15 22.11
N ASP A 63 1.16 17.37 21.55
CA ASP A 63 0.16 17.79 20.56
C ASP A 63 0.54 17.66 19.07
N ASN A 64 1.74 17.22 18.70
CA ASN A 64 2.15 17.23 17.28
C ASN A 64 2.75 15.90 16.78
N ILE A 65 1.95 14.82 16.84
CA ILE A 65 2.25 13.58 16.12
C ILE A 65 2.20 13.86 14.62
N THR A 66 3.39 14.00 14.03
CA THR A 66 3.57 14.25 12.60
C THR A 66 3.74 12.96 11.80
N HIS A 67 4.20 11.89 12.46
CA HIS A 67 4.53 10.62 11.84
C HIS A 67 3.92 9.44 12.60
N LEU A 68 3.46 8.45 11.84
CA LEU A 68 2.90 7.20 12.33
C LEU A 68 3.80 6.06 11.90
N CYS A 69 4.07 5.14 12.83
CA CYS A 69 4.83 3.92 12.61
C CYS A 69 3.93 2.72 12.84
N LEU A 70 3.83 1.86 11.84
CA LEU A 70 3.10 0.61 11.86
C LEU A 70 4.15 -0.49 12.04
N SER A 71 4.25 -1.06 13.23
CA SER A 71 5.28 -2.02 13.57
C SER A 71 4.75 -3.45 13.54
N TYR A 72 5.52 -4.30 12.88
CA TYR A 72 5.34 -5.74 12.75
C TYR A 72 6.63 -6.45 13.20
N SER A 73 6.60 -7.77 13.33
CA SER A 73 7.77 -8.56 13.73
C SER A 73 8.93 -8.49 12.72
N ASP A 74 8.63 -8.29 11.43
CA ASP A 74 9.56 -8.37 10.30
C ASP A 74 9.76 -7.04 9.56
N MET A 75 8.93 -6.03 9.80
CA MET A 75 9.12 -4.68 9.24
C MET A 75 8.38 -3.60 10.03
N SER A 76 8.75 -2.34 9.79
CA SER A 76 7.96 -1.17 10.15
C SER A 76 7.65 -0.32 8.93
N ILE A 77 6.43 0.21 8.87
CA ILE A 77 5.96 1.11 7.81
C ILE A 77 5.69 2.49 8.41
N TYR A 78 6.32 3.50 7.84
CA TYR A 78 6.28 4.88 8.32
C TYR A 78 5.51 5.76 7.33
N PHE A 79 4.54 6.52 7.84
CA PHE A 79 3.82 7.56 7.11
C PHE A 79 3.86 8.89 7.85
N SER A 80 3.71 9.99 7.13
CA SER A 80 3.19 11.19 7.77
C SER A 80 1.72 10.96 8.13
N ARG A 81 1.27 11.50 9.27
CA ARG A 81 -0.14 11.37 9.69
C ARG A 81 -1.11 11.89 8.61
N PRO A 82 -0.90 13.08 8.01
CA PRO A 82 -1.77 13.55 6.92
C PRO A 82 -1.80 12.59 5.73
N SER A 83 -0.65 12.05 5.31
CA SER A 83 -0.61 11.12 4.18
C SER A 83 -1.37 9.82 4.44
N LEU A 84 -1.29 9.27 5.65
CA LEU A 84 -2.05 8.06 5.99
C LEU A 84 -3.56 8.35 6.04
N LEU A 85 -3.97 9.47 6.63
CA LEU A 85 -5.37 9.88 6.68
C LEU A 85 -5.93 10.12 5.28
N ASP A 86 -5.18 10.81 4.42
CA ASP A 86 -5.56 11.02 3.02
C ASP A 86 -5.65 9.71 2.25
N LEU A 87 -4.74 8.76 2.50
CA LEU A 87 -4.77 7.44 1.90
C LEU A 87 -6.06 6.70 2.28
N VAL A 88 -6.34 6.58 3.58
CA VAL A 88 -7.54 5.89 4.09
C VAL A 88 -8.81 6.57 3.58
N THR A 89 -8.89 7.90 3.69
CA THR A 89 -10.04 8.69 3.24
C THR A 89 -10.27 8.54 1.75
N THR A 90 -9.19 8.62 0.96
CA THR A 90 -9.26 8.47 -0.49
C THR A 90 -9.74 7.08 -0.83
N LEU A 91 -9.14 6.04 -0.25
CA LEU A 91 -9.50 4.63 -0.47
C LEU A 91 -10.98 4.33 -0.18
N ARG A 92 -11.55 4.88 0.89
CA ARG A 92 -12.93 4.60 1.30
C ARG A 92 -13.98 5.52 0.70
N HIS A 93 -13.71 6.82 0.66
CA HIS A 93 -14.76 7.82 0.48
C HIS A 93 -14.64 8.64 -0.81
N ARG A 94 -13.47 8.64 -1.46
CA ARG A 94 -13.24 9.49 -2.63
C ARG A 94 -12.78 8.70 -3.85
N PRO A 95 -13.57 7.73 -4.37
CA PRO A 95 -13.13 6.75 -5.38
C PRO A 95 -12.51 7.34 -6.65
N ASN A 96 -12.89 8.57 -7.01
CA ASN A 96 -12.43 9.24 -8.23
C ASN A 96 -11.17 10.11 -8.05
N ASP A 97 -10.75 10.34 -6.81
CA ASP A 97 -9.63 11.21 -6.50
C ASP A 97 -8.30 10.51 -6.80
N SER A 98 -7.36 11.28 -7.32
CA SER A 98 -5.96 10.89 -7.41
C SER A 98 -5.22 11.34 -6.16
N LEU A 99 -4.29 10.51 -5.68
CA LEU A 99 -3.49 10.83 -4.50
C LEU A 99 -2.03 10.46 -4.76
N THR A 100 -1.08 11.21 -4.20
CA THR A 100 0.32 10.80 -4.15
C THR A 100 0.74 10.77 -2.69
N VAL A 101 1.10 9.58 -2.19
CA VAL A 101 1.58 9.38 -0.81
C VAL A 101 2.99 8.84 -0.83
N VAL A 102 3.74 9.16 0.23
CA VAL A 102 5.09 8.64 0.46
C VAL A 102 5.09 7.83 1.74
N ALA A 103 5.71 6.66 1.69
CA ALA A 103 5.97 5.79 2.82
C ALA A 103 7.47 5.47 2.91
N ASN A 104 7.96 5.18 4.10
CA ASN A 104 9.25 4.54 4.29
C ASN A 104 9.03 3.19 4.95
N ILE A 105 9.70 2.15 4.47
CA ILE A 105 9.62 0.81 5.03
C ILE A 105 11.02 0.40 5.48
N ASN A 106 11.07 -0.11 6.71
CA ASN A 106 12.26 -0.69 7.29
C ASN A 106 12.00 -2.17 7.58
N PHE A 107 12.64 -3.06 6.83
CA PHE A 107 12.65 -4.49 7.07
C PHE A 107 13.68 -4.85 8.14
N TYR A 108 13.30 -5.84 8.96
CA TYR A 108 14.10 -6.38 10.04
C TYR A 108 14.49 -7.82 9.72
N GLY A 109 15.79 -8.09 9.67
CA GLY A 109 16.31 -9.44 9.47
C GLY A 109 16.37 -9.89 8.01
N ASN A 110 16.45 -11.21 7.82
CA ASN A 110 16.73 -11.84 6.52
C ASN A 110 15.51 -12.52 5.89
N TYR A 111 14.32 -12.36 6.48
CA TYR A 111 13.09 -12.97 5.99
C TYR A 111 11.91 -12.01 6.10
N ILE A 112 10.90 -12.24 5.26
CA ILE A 112 9.60 -11.55 5.33
C ILE A 112 8.56 -12.60 5.69
N ASP A 113 7.71 -12.28 6.67
CA ASP A 113 6.53 -13.09 6.98
C ASP A 113 5.41 -12.77 5.98
N PHE A 114 5.55 -13.33 4.78
CA PHE A 114 4.61 -13.15 3.69
C PHE A 114 3.24 -13.71 4.05
N GLY A 115 2.22 -12.86 3.99
CA GLY A 115 0.83 -13.26 4.04
C GLY A 115 0.36 -13.98 2.77
N PHE A 116 -0.87 -14.48 2.82
CA PHE A 116 -1.51 -15.18 1.70
C PHE A 116 -1.41 -14.44 0.34
N PRO A 117 -1.65 -13.11 0.25
CA PRO A 117 -1.60 -12.41 -1.05
C PRO A 117 -0.22 -12.49 -1.69
N SER A 118 0.82 -12.26 -0.90
CA SER A 118 2.22 -12.25 -1.33
C SER A 118 2.69 -13.65 -1.72
N GLN A 119 2.35 -14.67 -0.90
CA GLN A 119 2.63 -16.07 -1.21
C GLN A 119 1.98 -16.51 -2.53
N ARG A 120 0.73 -16.10 -2.77
CA ARG A 120 0.01 -16.40 -4.00
C ARG A 120 0.69 -15.79 -5.24
N ILE A 121 1.19 -14.56 -5.14
CA ILE A 121 2.00 -13.97 -6.22
C ILE A 121 3.27 -14.80 -6.44
N LEU A 122 4.02 -15.11 -5.37
CA LEU A 122 5.26 -15.90 -5.47
C LEU A 122 5.06 -17.31 -6.04
N SER A 123 3.90 -17.93 -5.81
CA SER A 123 3.61 -19.30 -6.23
C SER A 123 2.91 -19.43 -7.58
N THR A 124 2.50 -18.32 -8.20
CA THR A 124 1.79 -18.35 -9.48
C THR A 124 2.76 -18.02 -10.61
N PRO A 125 2.76 -18.76 -11.73
CA PRO A 125 3.55 -18.39 -12.90
C PRO A 125 3.15 -16.99 -13.39
N ASN A 126 4.12 -16.12 -13.70
CA ASN A 126 3.85 -14.81 -14.31
C ASN A 126 3.88 -14.91 -15.85
N ALA A 127 2.90 -14.33 -16.54
CA ALA A 127 2.81 -14.38 -18.01
C ALA A 127 3.88 -13.53 -18.73
N GLY A 128 4.48 -12.55 -18.06
CA GLY A 128 5.40 -11.58 -18.64
C GLY A 128 6.90 -11.95 -18.69
N GLY A 129 7.31 -13.15 -18.26
CA GLY A 129 8.73 -13.54 -18.27
C GLY A 129 9.64 -12.69 -17.36
N GLY A 130 9.06 -11.96 -16.40
CA GLY A 130 9.82 -11.27 -15.37
C GLY A 130 10.57 -12.30 -14.52
N GLY A 131 11.90 -12.20 -14.48
CA GLY A 131 12.70 -13.05 -13.60
C GLY A 131 12.29 -12.92 -12.13
N VAL A 132 12.91 -13.73 -11.27
CA VAL A 132 12.66 -13.81 -9.80
C VAL A 132 12.53 -12.43 -9.12
N THR A 133 13.19 -11.40 -9.68
CA THR A 133 13.21 -10.03 -9.16
C THR A 133 11.94 -9.22 -9.42
N SER A 134 11.23 -9.42 -10.55
CA SER A 134 9.91 -8.78 -10.76
C SER A 134 8.92 -9.31 -9.74
N LEU A 135 8.92 -10.63 -9.58
CA LEU A 135 8.05 -11.36 -8.66
C LEU A 135 8.23 -10.92 -7.21
N MET A 136 9.48 -10.73 -6.76
CA MET A 136 9.76 -10.22 -5.41
C MET A 136 9.20 -8.81 -5.20
N SER A 137 9.40 -7.90 -6.16
CA SER A 137 8.89 -6.52 -6.05
C SER A 137 7.35 -6.47 -6.01
N GLU A 138 6.69 -7.38 -6.71
CA GLU A 138 5.22 -7.53 -6.73
C GLU A 138 4.72 -8.17 -5.42
N ALA A 139 5.38 -9.22 -4.94
CA ALA A 139 5.03 -9.90 -3.69
C ALA A 139 5.19 -8.99 -2.47
N VAL A 140 6.31 -8.26 -2.37
CA VAL A 140 6.51 -7.27 -1.30
C VAL A 140 5.51 -6.13 -1.42
N SER A 141 5.12 -5.74 -2.64
CA SER A 141 4.07 -4.74 -2.85
C SER A 141 2.73 -5.23 -2.30
N ALA A 142 2.35 -6.48 -2.60
CA ALA A 142 1.13 -7.08 -2.09
C ALA A 142 1.15 -7.21 -0.56
N GLU A 143 2.29 -7.56 0.04
CA GLU A 143 2.43 -7.62 1.50
C GLU A 143 2.17 -6.26 2.15
N VAL A 144 2.76 -5.21 1.60
CA VAL A 144 2.57 -3.85 2.10
C VAL A 144 1.11 -3.43 1.97
N ILE A 145 0.48 -3.68 0.82
CA ILE A 145 -0.92 -3.32 0.63
C ILE A 145 -1.82 -4.16 1.54
N ASP A 146 -1.55 -5.46 1.72
CA ASP A 146 -2.27 -6.31 2.67
C ASP A 146 -2.21 -5.77 4.10
N ARG A 147 -1.03 -5.35 4.53
CA ARG A 147 -0.85 -4.72 5.86
C ARG A 147 -1.62 -3.41 6.01
N LEU A 148 -1.75 -2.64 4.93
CA LEU A 148 -2.48 -1.37 4.94
C LEU A 148 -4.00 -1.56 4.91
N VAL A 149 -4.50 -2.45 4.06
CA VAL A 149 -5.93 -2.52 3.73
C VAL A 149 -6.59 -3.87 3.96
N GLY A 150 -5.84 -4.91 4.35
CA GLY A 150 -6.34 -6.27 4.55
C GLY A 150 -6.92 -6.88 3.28
N ILE A 151 -6.05 -7.45 2.45
CA ILE A 151 -6.44 -8.10 1.21
C ILE A 151 -7.14 -9.42 1.55
N SER A 152 -8.40 -9.55 1.13
CA SER A 152 -9.19 -10.78 1.25
C SER A 152 -9.05 -11.70 0.04
N LYS A 153 -8.69 -11.15 -1.12
CA LYS A 153 -8.51 -11.89 -2.37
C LYS A 153 -7.51 -11.17 -3.28
N VAL A 154 -6.63 -11.93 -3.91
CA VAL A 154 -5.73 -11.42 -4.96
C VAL A 154 -5.89 -12.25 -6.24
N LEU A 155 -5.83 -11.56 -7.38
CA LEU A 155 -5.83 -12.11 -8.72
C LEU A 155 -4.52 -11.69 -9.40
N THR A 156 -3.78 -12.64 -9.94
CA THR A 156 -2.51 -12.36 -10.62
C THR A 156 -2.74 -11.92 -12.06
N GLU A 157 -1.70 -11.42 -12.72
CA GLU A 157 -1.73 -11.01 -14.14
C GLU A 157 -2.42 -12.03 -15.06
N MET A 158 -2.18 -13.33 -14.86
CA MET A 158 -2.76 -14.41 -15.67
C MET A 158 -4.27 -14.60 -15.51
N GLU A 159 -4.83 -14.12 -14.39
CA GLU A 159 -6.26 -14.24 -14.08
C GLU A 159 -7.05 -13.02 -14.57
N ILE A 160 -6.36 -11.97 -14.99
CA ILE A 160 -6.94 -10.73 -15.52
C ILE A 160 -7.06 -10.86 -17.03
N GLN A 161 -8.28 -10.70 -17.56
CA GLN A 161 -8.55 -10.77 -18.98
C GLN A 161 -8.63 -9.36 -19.57
N TYR A 162 -7.98 -9.18 -20.71
CA TYR A 162 -7.96 -7.93 -21.46
C TYR A 162 -8.62 -8.13 -22.83
N SER A 163 -9.50 -7.21 -23.21
CA SER A 163 -10.20 -7.21 -24.50
C SER A 163 -9.28 -6.92 -25.68
N THR A 164 -8.12 -6.29 -25.43
CA THR A 164 -7.14 -5.93 -26.46
C THR A 164 -5.71 -6.10 -25.92
N LYS A 165 -4.75 -6.38 -26.81
CA LYS A 165 -3.32 -6.34 -26.48
C LYS A 165 -2.92 -4.93 -26.03
N GLY A 166 -2.18 -4.80 -24.93
CA GLY A 166 -1.78 -3.50 -24.40
C GLY A 166 -1.09 -3.59 -23.05
N PRO A 167 -0.95 -2.45 -22.34
CA PRO A 167 -0.47 -2.41 -20.97
C PRO A 167 -1.33 -3.28 -20.06
N ILE A 168 -0.67 -4.02 -19.17
CA ILE A 168 -1.29 -4.91 -18.19
C ILE A 168 -1.03 -4.40 -16.77
N THR A 169 -1.91 -4.80 -15.87
CA THR A 169 -1.86 -4.56 -14.42
C THR A 169 -1.24 -5.79 -13.77
N ASP A 170 -0.30 -5.62 -12.85
CA ASP A 170 0.49 -6.72 -12.29
C ASP A 170 -0.37 -7.65 -11.42
N TYR A 171 -1.26 -7.09 -10.61
CA TYR A 171 -2.28 -7.86 -9.88
C TYR A 171 -3.50 -7.01 -9.51
N VAL A 172 -4.58 -7.68 -9.10
CA VAL A 172 -5.79 -7.06 -8.58
C VAL A 172 -6.09 -7.61 -7.21
N CYS A 173 -6.42 -6.73 -6.26
CA CYS A 173 -6.79 -7.15 -4.92
C CYS A 173 -8.17 -6.64 -4.50
N TYR A 174 -8.77 -7.37 -3.57
CA TYR A 174 -10.01 -7.03 -2.90
C TYR A 174 -9.72 -6.92 -1.41
N SER A 175 -10.40 -6.00 -0.75
CA SER A 175 -10.40 -5.86 0.70
C SER A 175 -11.84 -5.79 1.16
N SER A 176 -12.17 -6.38 2.30
CA SER A 176 -13.49 -6.21 2.92
C SER A 176 -13.76 -4.76 3.36
N SER A 177 -12.70 -3.97 3.54
CA SER A 177 -12.76 -2.58 4.00
C SER A 177 -12.91 -1.57 2.86
N ILE A 178 -12.87 -2.05 1.61
CA ILE A 178 -12.93 -1.26 0.37
C ILE A 178 -13.95 -1.90 -0.56
N SER A 179 -14.96 -1.16 -0.99
CA SER A 179 -16.10 -1.69 -1.75
C SER A 179 -15.77 -2.19 -3.17
N GLN A 180 -14.54 -1.98 -3.64
CA GLN A 180 -14.17 -2.12 -5.05
C GLN A 180 -12.82 -2.81 -5.20
N ALA A 181 -12.66 -3.49 -6.34
CA ALA A 181 -11.39 -4.07 -6.74
C ALA A 181 -10.35 -2.96 -6.96
N LEU A 182 -9.14 -3.17 -6.45
CA LEU A 182 -7.99 -2.31 -6.67
C LEU A 182 -7.06 -3.00 -7.65
N GLY A 183 -6.86 -2.40 -8.82
CA GLY A 183 -5.74 -2.79 -9.67
C GLY A 183 -4.44 -2.24 -9.08
N VAL A 184 -3.36 -3.02 -9.15
CA VAL A 184 -2.05 -2.60 -8.67
C VAL A 184 -1.02 -2.79 -9.76
N SER A 185 -0.29 -1.71 -10.05
CA SER A 185 0.91 -1.73 -10.86
C SER A 185 2.12 -1.38 -10.02
N VAL A 186 3.20 -2.12 -10.18
CA VAL A 186 4.45 -1.99 -9.48
C VAL A 186 5.53 -1.49 -10.44
N THR A 187 6.39 -0.62 -9.93
CA THR A 187 7.55 -0.16 -10.68
C THR A 187 8.67 0.27 -9.75
N ARG A 188 9.88 0.36 -10.30
CA ARG A 188 11.10 0.72 -9.59
C ARG A 188 11.62 2.02 -10.17
N ALA A 189 11.87 3.00 -9.31
CA ALA A 189 12.46 4.28 -9.64
C ALA A 189 13.98 4.17 -9.66
N MET A 190 14.50 3.47 -10.68
CA MET A 190 15.93 3.19 -10.84
C MET A 190 16.41 3.51 -12.26
N ALA A 191 17.71 3.73 -12.40
CA ALA A 191 18.38 3.84 -13.69
C ALA A 191 19.58 2.90 -13.72
N PHE A 192 19.67 2.06 -14.76
CA PHE A 192 20.74 1.08 -14.87
C PHE A 192 22.09 1.76 -15.13
N GLY A 193 23.10 1.46 -14.30
CA GLY A 193 24.48 1.93 -14.45
C GLY A 193 24.69 3.43 -14.25
N ARG A 194 23.70 4.17 -13.73
CA ARG A 194 23.81 5.62 -13.47
C ARG A 194 22.79 6.10 -12.44
N ARG A 195 22.97 7.35 -11.98
CA ARG A 195 22.01 8.00 -11.09
C ARG A 195 20.64 8.20 -11.75
N PHE A 196 19.58 7.99 -10.99
CA PHE A 196 18.21 8.27 -11.39
C PHE A 196 17.96 9.78 -11.41
N THR A 197 17.33 10.29 -12.48
CA THR A 197 17.17 11.73 -12.72
C THR A 197 15.70 12.16 -12.79
N ALA A 198 15.46 13.47 -12.71
CA ALA A 198 14.13 14.04 -12.92
C ALA A 198 13.54 13.72 -14.31
N LYS A 199 14.39 13.60 -15.34
CA LYS A 199 13.97 13.20 -16.69
C LYS A 199 13.52 11.74 -16.71
N ASP A 200 14.21 10.87 -15.99
CA ASP A 200 13.83 9.46 -15.86
C ASP A 200 12.51 9.31 -15.12
N ALA A 201 12.35 9.99 -13.98
CA ALA A 201 11.11 9.98 -13.23
C ALA A 201 9.93 10.49 -14.07
N MET A 202 10.10 11.59 -14.79
CA MET A 202 9.05 12.11 -15.67
C MET A 202 8.64 11.11 -16.76
N ARG A 203 9.63 10.48 -17.41
CA ARG A 203 9.40 9.45 -18.43
C ARG A 203 8.72 8.22 -17.83
N LEU A 204 9.20 7.74 -16.69
CA LEU A 204 8.68 6.58 -15.96
C LEU A 204 7.21 6.80 -15.58
N MET A 205 6.92 7.92 -14.90
CA MET A 205 5.58 8.22 -14.41
C MET A 205 4.59 8.45 -15.56
N LYS A 206 4.96 9.19 -16.62
CA LYS A 206 4.09 9.35 -17.80
C LYS A 206 3.78 8.01 -18.46
N LYS A 207 4.79 7.15 -18.63
CA LYS A 207 4.62 5.80 -19.21
C LYS A 207 3.68 4.96 -18.34
N LYS A 208 3.94 4.88 -17.04
CA LYS A 208 3.19 4.01 -16.12
C LYS A 208 1.75 4.48 -15.92
N ILE A 209 1.51 5.77 -15.69
CA ILE A 209 0.15 6.31 -15.51
C ILE A 209 -0.66 6.19 -16.81
N SER A 210 -0.06 6.49 -17.98
CA SER A 210 -0.75 6.25 -19.25
C SER A 210 -1.06 4.78 -19.48
N GLY A 211 -0.16 3.88 -19.07
CA GLY A 211 -0.38 2.44 -19.12
C GLY A 211 -1.56 2.00 -18.26
N ILE A 212 -1.63 2.48 -17.01
CA ILE A 212 -2.71 2.21 -16.06
C ILE A 212 -4.07 2.67 -16.59
N ASN A 213 -4.14 3.88 -17.15
CA ASN A 213 -5.39 4.39 -17.73
C ASN A 213 -5.85 3.52 -18.90
N LYS A 214 -4.92 3.03 -19.72
CA LYS A 214 -5.23 2.12 -20.83
C LYS A 214 -5.67 0.74 -20.33
N SER A 215 -4.93 0.14 -19.38
CA SER A 215 -5.25 -1.19 -18.84
C SER A 215 -6.63 -1.20 -18.18
N THR A 216 -6.97 -0.12 -17.47
CA THR A 216 -8.29 0.06 -16.84
C THR A 216 -9.45 0.02 -17.84
N LEU A 217 -9.26 0.52 -19.05
CA LEU A 217 -10.29 0.53 -20.10
C LEU A 217 -10.40 -0.82 -20.83
N THR A 218 -9.38 -1.66 -20.77
CA THR A 218 -9.30 -2.89 -21.55
C THR A 218 -9.60 -4.14 -20.74
N VAL A 219 -9.68 -4.07 -19.41
CA VAL A 219 -10.06 -5.23 -18.59
C VAL A 219 -11.51 -5.61 -18.82
N SER A 220 -11.74 -6.89 -19.15
CA SER A 220 -13.06 -7.40 -19.55
C SER A 220 -13.76 -8.18 -18.45
N ASN A 221 -13.03 -8.90 -17.59
CA ASN A 221 -13.60 -9.78 -16.57
C ASN A 221 -13.77 -9.11 -15.19
N TYR A 222 -13.26 -7.91 -15.00
CA TYR A 222 -13.39 -7.12 -13.77
C TYR A 222 -13.56 -5.63 -14.06
N LYS A 223 -14.23 -4.90 -13.16
CA LYS A 223 -14.32 -3.43 -13.23
C LYS A 223 -13.36 -2.80 -12.25
N PHE A 224 -12.24 -2.29 -12.75
CA PHE A 224 -11.33 -1.48 -11.95
C PHE A 224 -11.92 -0.08 -11.82
N GLN A 225 -12.32 0.28 -10.61
CA GLN A 225 -12.71 1.66 -10.35
C GLN A 225 -11.52 2.48 -9.85
N ARG A 226 -10.47 1.80 -9.37
CA ARG A 226 -9.27 2.43 -8.82
C ARG A 226 -8.02 1.62 -9.08
N GLN A 227 -6.92 2.35 -9.23
CA GLN A 227 -5.60 1.80 -9.45
C GLN A 227 -4.62 2.33 -8.40
N ILE A 228 -3.70 1.48 -7.96
CA ILE A 228 -2.52 1.85 -7.18
C ILE A 228 -1.29 1.68 -8.06
N LEU A 229 -0.52 2.75 -8.25
CA LEU A 229 0.83 2.68 -8.78
C LEU A 229 1.80 2.67 -7.59
N HIS A 230 2.32 1.50 -7.24
CA HIS A 230 3.34 1.36 -6.21
C HIS A 230 4.72 1.54 -6.84
N VAL A 231 5.43 2.59 -6.41
CA VAL A 231 6.75 2.96 -6.90
C VAL A 231 7.78 2.70 -5.80
N TRP A 232 8.64 1.71 -5.99
CA TRP A 232 9.80 1.48 -5.14
C TRP A 232 10.92 2.47 -5.46
N ALA A 233 11.50 3.09 -4.44
CA ALA A 233 12.66 3.97 -4.55
C ALA A 233 13.76 3.49 -3.59
N GLU A 234 15.02 3.46 -4.04
CA GLU A 234 16.14 2.96 -3.22
C GLU A 234 16.42 3.86 -2.02
N ASN A 235 16.16 5.16 -2.16
CA ASN A 235 16.46 6.15 -1.13
C ASN A 235 15.49 7.34 -1.20
N GLY A 236 15.53 8.19 -0.16
CA GLY A 236 14.67 9.36 -0.06
C GLY A 236 14.89 10.40 -1.16
N THR A 237 16.08 10.46 -1.77
CA THR A 237 16.36 11.38 -2.89
C THR A 237 15.57 10.96 -4.11
N ASP A 238 15.59 9.68 -4.47
CA ASP A 238 14.85 9.15 -5.61
C ASP A 238 13.34 9.24 -5.39
N ALA A 239 12.86 8.93 -4.18
CA ALA A 239 11.46 9.14 -3.81
C ALA A 239 11.02 10.62 -3.97
N ALA A 240 11.86 11.58 -3.57
CA ALA A 240 11.58 12.99 -3.75
C ALA A 240 11.60 13.42 -5.23
N ILE A 241 12.47 12.83 -6.06
CA ILE A 241 12.48 13.05 -7.51
C ILE A 241 11.16 12.53 -8.13
N VAL A 242 10.74 11.31 -7.79
CA VAL A 242 9.46 10.74 -8.26
C VAL A 242 8.29 11.61 -7.83
N ARG A 243 8.20 11.99 -6.55
CA ARG A 243 7.12 12.84 -6.02
C ARG A 243 7.01 14.15 -6.79
N ARG A 244 8.14 14.82 -7.07
CA ARG A 244 8.17 16.05 -7.88
C ARG A 244 7.75 15.82 -9.33
N ALA A 245 8.07 14.66 -9.90
CA ALA A 245 7.58 14.29 -11.22
C ALA A 245 6.06 14.10 -11.22
N CYS A 246 5.49 13.39 -10.23
CA CYS A 246 4.05 13.22 -10.07
C CYS A 246 3.31 14.57 -9.99
N ALA A 247 3.84 15.52 -9.19
CA ALA A 247 3.24 16.84 -9.03
C ALA A 247 3.18 17.67 -10.33
N LYS A 248 4.01 17.34 -11.33
CA LYS A 248 4.03 18.00 -12.64
C LYS A 248 3.12 17.31 -13.67
N ILE A 249 2.51 16.16 -13.33
CA ILE A 249 1.57 15.47 -14.20
C ILE A 249 0.16 15.99 -13.91
N PRO A 250 -0.59 16.47 -14.92
CA PRO A 250 -1.95 16.96 -14.74
C PRO A 250 -2.87 15.96 -14.05
N ASP A 251 -3.76 16.44 -13.18
CA ASP A 251 -4.72 15.61 -12.44
C ASP A 251 -5.64 14.81 -13.35
N THR A 252 -5.98 15.37 -14.53
CA THR A 252 -6.76 14.68 -15.56
C THR A 252 -6.11 13.38 -16.03
N ILE A 253 -4.77 13.31 -15.99
CA ILE A 253 -4.01 12.11 -16.34
C ILE A 253 -3.88 11.18 -15.13
N ARG A 254 -3.76 11.73 -13.91
CA ARG A 254 -3.59 10.95 -12.66
C ARG A 254 -4.89 10.41 -12.08
N LYS A 255 -6.04 10.82 -12.62
CA LYS A 255 -7.38 10.48 -12.12
C LYS A 255 -7.50 8.97 -11.83
N ASN A 256 -8.24 8.64 -10.77
CA ASN A 256 -8.48 7.27 -10.30
C ASN A 256 -7.20 6.48 -9.94
N THR A 257 -6.05 7.15 -9.82
CA THR A 257 -4.76 6.51 -9.48
C THR A 257 -4.24 7.05 -8.15
N ILE A 258 -3.97 6.14 -7.22
CA ILE A 258 -3.17 6.41 -6.02
C ILE A 258 -1.73 6.05 -6.34
N ILE A 259 -0.82 7.01 -6.23
CA ILE A 259 0.62 6.79 -6.42
C ILE A 259 1.24 6.63 -5.02
N LEU A 260 1.60 5.39 -4.68
CA LEU A 260 2.29 5.05 -3.45
C LEU A 260 3.79 5.00 -3.72
N ILE A 261 4.55 5.99 -3.25
CA ILE A 261 6.00 6.03 -3.41
C ILE A 261 6.62 5.52 -2.11
N THR A 262 7.40 4.45 -2.20
CA THR A 262 7.92 3.79 -1.01
C THR A 262 9.43 3.65 -1.10
N THR A 263 10.13 4.11 -0.06
CA THR A 263 11.54 3.73 0.14
C THR A 263 11.63 2.48 0.99
N ILE A 264 12.55 1.59 0.65
CA ILE A 264 12.69 0.29 1.30
C ILE A 264 14.16 -0.10 1.38
N ASN A 265 14.59 -0.65 2.52
CA ASN A 265 15.94 -1.16 2.75
C ASN A 265 16.07 -2.65 2.35
N MET A 266 15.63 -3.01 1.15
CA MET A 266 15.66 -4.41 0.69
C MET A 266 16.13 -4.51 -0.76
N ASP A 267 17.37 -4.93 -0.96
CA ASP A 267 18.03 -4.98 -2.28
C ASP A 267 17.33 -5.93 -3.26
N SER A 268 16.72 -7.02 -2.78
CA SER A 268 16.02 -7.99 -3.62
C SER A 268 14.80 -7.39 -4.33
N VAL A 269 14.26 -6.26 -3.85
CA VAL A 269 13.23 -5.49 -4.56
C VAL A 269 13.80 -4.78 -5.77
N PHE A 270 15.08 -4.40 -5.75
CA PHE A 270 15.74 -3.65 -6.83
C PHE A 270 16.61 -4.50 -7.76
N ALA A 271 17.02 -5.70 -7.33
CA ALA A 271 17.89 -6.57 -8.09
C ALA A 271 17.45 -6.69 -9.56
N SER A 272 18.37 -6.40 -10.47
CA SER A 272 18.27 -6.78 -11.88
C SER A 272 18.87 -8.18 -12.00
N GLY A 273 18.07 -9.13 -12.48
CA GLY A 273 18.59 -10.44 -12.87
C GLY A 273 19.50 -10.33 -14.09
#